data_AF-A0A921ZMZ8-F1
#
_entry.id   AF-A0A921ZMZ8-F1
#
_cell.length_a   1.000
_cell.length_b   1.000
_cell.length_c   1.000
_cell.angle_alpha   90.00
_cell.angle_beta   90.00
_cell.angle_gamma   90.00
#
_symmetry.space_group_name_H-M   'P 1'
#
loop_
_entity.id
_entity.type
_entity.pdbx_description
1 polymer ?
#
loop_
_entity_poly.entity_id
_entity_poly.type
_entity_poly.pdbx_seq_one_letter_code
_entity_poly.pdbx_strand_id
1 'polypeptide(L)'
;MSVFNYSSDSEEYLSACSDGSFVSVPSLADTLSFQFSDVPRNFNVVHFNAQSIPAHFPDMLASFDCTHIHAILVSESWLKPCLSSTTSSLPGFRLIRNDRTARGGGGVAIYLRSHIRHSIVSVSPQPPLPDAGEHLFLEVEFSLNKLLLGVYYCPSLRIDFFSSLEIILENLTPSYSQTIIMGDFNTCILKNDRRSSTLLNTIQSCNLSLLPLSATHHSPNCTPSLLDLIFVSSLERVAKHGQCSADAFSCHDLLFLSYCVRPPKAQPKILMQRNFRGMNLDNLRKDAGSIDWGSLFRADCVDSKVDIFNNHVINLFDKHAPARPVKIKNVPTPWLTTEIKELLSKKASAKSRYNRRPNELNWQKYVAIRIHCSKVCRYAQRRHIHNSVENGNPAKVWKFLKTLGVGKPQQISIPKTIDINSLNNHFSSPSFFDSSIKGNTIKHLSTIKTPDIPI
;
A
#
# COMPACT_ATOMS: atom_id res chain seq x y z
N MET A 1 -31.25 8.97 -27.71
CA MET A 1 -30.78 10.34 -27.43
C MET A 1 -31.80 11.02 -26.54
N SER A 2 -31.55 11.06 -25.24
CA SER A 2 -32.14 12.06 -24.35
C SER A 2 -31.05 12.43 -23.36
N VAL A 3 -30.48 13.62 -23.59
CA VAL A 3 -29.44 14.20 -22.74
C VAL A 3 -30.17 14.87 -21.59
N PHE A 4 -30.17 14.25 -20.42
CA PHE A 4 -30.58 14.94 -19.19
C PHE A 4 -29.43 15.85 -18.76
N ASN A 5 -29.63 17.16 -18.95
CA ASN A 5 -28.77 18.22 -18.41
C ASN A 5 -28.83 18.18 -16.88
N TYR A 6 -27.85 17.53 -16.24
CA TYR A 6 -27.64 17.53 -14.79
C TYR A 6 -26.44 18.41 -14.44
N SER A 7 -26.61 19.74 -14.53
CA SER A 7 -25.54 20.69 -14.18
C SER A 7 -25.95 21.77 -13.19
N SER A 8 -27.24 22.09 -13.00
CA SER A 8 -27.71 23.05 -11.98
C SER A 8 -28.33 22.37 -10.76
N ASP A 9 -29.07 21.28 -10.96
CA ASP A 9 -29.91 20.71 -9.89
C ASP A 9 -29.11 19.95 -8.82
N SER A 10 -27.85 19.59 -9.10
CA SER A 10 -27.01 18.84 -8.16
C SER A 10 -26.44 19.69 -7.02
N GLU A 11 -26.18 20.98 -7.24
CA GLU A 11 -25.73 21.89 -6.18
C GLU A 11 -26.89 22.32 -5.28
N GLU A 12 -28.07 22.55 -5.88
CA GLU A 12 -29.29 22.89 -5.14
C GLU A 12 -29.78 21.71 -4.26
N TYR A 13 -29.66 20.46 -4.72
CA TYR A 13 -29.96 19.27 -3.92
C TYR A 13 -28.98 19.04 -2.75
N LEU A 14 -27.71 19.43 -2.90
CA LEU A 14 -26.71 19.31 -1.84
C LEU A 14 -26.89 20.39 -0.76
N SER A 15 -27.32 21.60 -1.15
CA SER A 15 -27.72 22.69 -0.25
C SER A 15 -28.94 22.31 0.63
N ALA A 16 -29.94 21.65 0.04
CA ALA A 16 -31.13 21.18 0.72
C ALA A 16 -30.90 19.97 1.67
N CYS A 17 -29.69 19.40 1.72
CA CYS A 17 -29.34 18.29 2.62
C CYS A 17 -28.80 18.75 3.99
N SER A 18 -28.91 20.04 4.31
CA SER A 18 -28.46 20.66 5.56
C SER A 18 -29.44 20.51 6.74
N ASP A 19 -30.34 19.52 6.71
CA ASP A 19 -31.23 19.26 7.84
C ASP A 19 -30.48 18.67 9.05
N GLY A 20 -30.62 19.39 10.17
CA GLY A 20 -29.99 19.16 11.45
C GLY A 20 -30.22 17.76 12.03
N SER A 21 -29.15 16.98 12.09
CA SER A 21 -28.79 15.97 13.09
C SER A 21 -27.75 15.00 12.50
N PHE A 22 -26.66 15.54 11.94
CA PHE A 22 -25.48 14.73 11.71
C PHE A 22 -24.84 14.46 13.07
N VAL A 23 -25.24 13.35 13.72
CA VAL A 23 -24.35 12.72 14.69
C VAL A 23 -23.09 12.38 13.91
N SER A 24 -21.98 13.07 14.22
CA SER A 24 -20.70 12.83 13.56
C SER A 24 -20.26 11.42 13.91
N VAL A 25 -20.50 10.46 13.02
CA VAL A 25 -19.93 9.12 13.15
C VAL A 25 -18.42 9.28 13.03
N PRO A 26 -17.62 8.79 14.01
CA PRO A 26 -16.16 8.86 13.92
C PRO A 26 -15.68 8.25 12.61
N SER A 27 -14.66 8.84 11.99
CA SER A 27 -14.09 8.21 10.81
C SER A 27 -13.46 6.86 11.16
N LEU A 28 -13.25 6.01 10.17
CA LEU A 28 -12.53 4.75 10.39
C LEU A 28 -11.10 5.00 10.90
N ALA A 29 -10.45 6.07 10.42
CA ALA A 29 -9.14 6.48 10.90
C ALA A 29 -9.16 6.85 12.39
N ASP A 30 -10.15 7.61 12.84
CA ASP A 30 -10.31 7.99 14.24
C ASP A 30 -10.59 6.76 15.11
N THR A 31 -11.46 5.87 14.63
CA THR A 31 -11.78 4.61 15.29
C THR A 31 -10.52 3.76 15.49
N LEU A 32 -9.73 3.55 14.43
CA LEU A 32 -8.50 2.76 14.51
C LEU A 32 -7.43 3.45 15.38
N SER A 33 -7.32 4.78 15.30
CA SER A 33 -6.42 5.56 16.15
C SER A 33 -6.77 5.37 17.63
N PHE A 34 -8.05 5.47 17.98
CA PHE A 34 -8.55 5.21 19.33
C PHE A 34 -8.26 3.76 19.76
N GLN A 35 -8.56 2.77 18.90
CA GLN A 35 -8.33 1.36 19.24
C GLN A 35 -6.86 1.03 19.53
N PHE A 36 -5.91 1.71 18.90
CA PHE A 36 -4.48 1.42 19.07
C PHE A 36 -3.71 2.41 19.96
N SER A 37 -4.38 3.45 20.47
CA SER A 37 -3.76 4.54 21.23
C SER A 37 -3.10 4.09 22.54
N ASP A 38 -3.68 3.09 23.21
CA ASP A 38 -3.23 2.49 24.47
C ASP A 38 -2.20 1.36 24.27
N VAL A 39 -2.08 0.84 23.05
CA VAL A 39 -1.19 -0.27 22.68
C VAL A 39 -0.24 0.07 21.51
N PRO A 40 0.44 1.24 21.51
CA PRO A 40 1.21 1.71 20.36
C PRO A 40 2.53 0.95 20.14
N ARG A 41 2.98 0.19 21.15
CA ARG A 41 4.23 -0.60 21.12
C ARG A 41 4.03 -2.03 20.65
N ASN A 42 2.79 -2.46 20.46
CA ASN A 42 2.43 -3.78 20.01
C ASN A 42 2.42 -3.85 18.48
N PHE A 43 2.42 -5.06 17.94
CA PHE A 43 2.24 -5.28 16.52
C PHE A 43 0.75 -5.24 16.19
N ASN A 44 0.32 -4.08 15.71
CA ASN A 44 -1.07 -3.82 15.34
C ASN A 44 -1.33 -4.15 13.87
N VAL A 45 -2.28 -5.03 13.64
CA VAL A 45 -2.65 -5.60 12.35
C VAL A 45 -4.13 -5.37 12.12
N VAL A 46 -4.51 -5.08 10.88
CA VAL A 46 -5.92 -5.02 10.47
C VAL A 46 -6.13 -5.90 9.24
N HIS A 47 -7.35 -6.39 9.07
CA HIS A 47 -7.80 -7.08 7.87
C HIS A 47 -9.13 -6.50 7.39
N PHE A 48 -9.31 -6.39 6.07
CA PHE A 48 -10.61 -6.09 5.49
C PHE A 48 -10.75 -6.74 4.11
N ASN A 49 -11.96 -7.10 3.73
CA ASN A 49 -12.30 -7.46 2.35
C ASN A 49 -12.55 -6.16 1.56
N ALA A 50 -11.65 -5.86 0.62
CA ALA A 50 -11.68 -4.60 -0.13
C ALA A 50 -12.68 -4.57 -1.28
N GLN A 51 -13.05 -5.74 -1.84
CA GLN A 51 -13.84 -5.85 -3.07
C GLN A 51 -13.40 -4.88 -4.20
N SER A 52 -12.08 -4.64 -4.34
CA SER A 52 -11.39 -3.69 -5.25
C SER A 52 -10.61 -2.56 -4.56
N ILE A 53 -9.31 -2.79 -4.35
CA ILE A 53 -8.37 -1.72 -3.97
C ILE A 53 -8.45 -0.53 -4.94
N PRO A 54 -8.43 -0.70 -6.28
CA PRO A 54 -8.48 0.45 -7.18
C PRO A 54 -9.73 1.33 -7.03
N ALA A 55 -10.89 0.74 -6.75
CA ALA A 55 -12.15 1.48 -6.59
C ALA A 55 -12.18 2.28 -5.28
N HIS A 56 -11.57 1.73 -4.22
CA HIS A 56 -11.61 2.30 -2.87
C HIS A 56 -10.29 2.96 -2.43
N PHE A 57 -9.34 3.14 -3.34
CA PHE A 57 -8.01 3.65 -2.99
C PHE A 57 -8.03 5.02 -2.28
N PRO A 58 -8.87 6.01 -2.66
CA PRO A 58 -9.00 7.25 -1.90
C PRO A 58 -9.47 7.03 -0.45
N ASP A 59 -10.43 6.13 -0.23
CA ASP A 59 -10.91 5.77 1.10
C ASP A 59 -9.82 5.08 1.92
N MET A 60 -9.01 4.21 1.30
CA MET A 60 -7.87 3.58 1.96
C MET A 60 -6.84 4.62 2.43
N LEU A 61 -6.52 5.61 1.59
CA LEU A 61 -5.60 6.69 1.96
C LEU A 61 -6.13 7.53 3.12
N ALA A 62 -7.44 7.78 3.17
CA ALA A 62 -8.05 8.51 4.28
C ALA A 62 -8.15 7.67 5.55
N SER A 63 -8.38 6.36 5.44
CA SER A 63 -8.65 5.47 6.58
C SER A 63 -7.38 4.97 7.26
N PHE A 64 -6.30 4.74 6.50
CA PHE A 64 -5.07 4.12 7.00
C PHE A 64 -3.92 5.11 7.25
N ASP A 65 -4.25 6.36 7.57
CA ASP A 65 -3.28 7.40 7.98
C ASP A 65 -2.74 7.18 9.41
N CYS A 66 -3.30 6.22 10.16
CA CYS A 66 -2.92 5.94 11.55
C CYS A 66 -1.46 5.45 11.67
N THR A 67 -0.66 6.13 12.49
CA THR A 67 0.76 5.79 12.71
C THR A 67 0.96 4.46 13.42
N HIS A 68 -0.02 4.00 14.19
CA HIS A 68 0.08 2.80 15.02
C HIS A 68 -0.25 1.50 14.30
N ILE A 69 -0.71 1.54 13.04
CA ILE A 69 -0.95 0.33 12.22
C ILE A 69 0.36 -0.11 11.57
N HIS A 70 0.67 -1.41 11.70
CA HIS A 70 1.90 -2.01 11.17
C HIS A 70 1.66 -2.87 9.93
N ALA A 71 0.53 -3.57 9.87
CA ALA A 71 0.13 -4.38 8.72
C ALA A 71 -1.36 -4.24 8.40
N ILE A 72 -1.70 -4.19 7.12
CA ILE A 72 -3.07 -4.16 6.59
C ILE A 72 -3.18 -5.34 5.61
N LEU A 73 -3.94 -6.35 5.99
CA LEU A 73 -4.21 -7.55 5.22
C LEU A 73 -5.49 -7.32 4.41
N VAL A 74 -5.48 -7.75 3.15
CA VAL A 74 -6.56 -7.46 2.21
C VAL A 74 -6.98 -8.73 1.48
N SER A 75 -8.25 -9.10 1.66
CA SER A 75 -8.93 -10.05 0.77
C SER A 75 -9.57 -9.30 -0.40
N GLU A 76 -9.71 -9.97 -1.54
CA GLU A 76 -10.33 -9.41 -2.75
C GLU A 76 -9.73 -8.06 -3.18
N SER A 77 -8.40 -8.04 -3.32
CA SER A 77 -7.66 -6.86 -3.75
C SER A 77 -8.07 -6.37 -5.15
N TRP A 78 -8.42 -7.31 -6.04
CA TRP A 78 -8.74 -7.12 -7.46
C TRP A 78 -7.65 -6.37 -8.23
N LEU A 79 -6.42 -6.39 -7.71
CA LEU A 79 -5.24 -5.93 -8.44
C LEU A 79 -4.91 -6.92 -9.55
N LYS A 80 -4.27 -6.41 -10.60
CA LYS A 80 -3.85 -7.20 -11.76
C LYS A 80 -2.36 -6.98 -12.02
N PRO A 81 -1.64 -7.99 -12.57
CA PRO A 81 -0.21 -7.87 -12.84
C PRO A 81 0.15 -6.68 -13.73
N CYS A 82 -0.75 -6.26 -14.62
CA CYS A 82 -0.56 -5.10 -15.50
C CYS A 82 -0.59 -3.75 -14.76
N LEU A 83 -1.17 -3.68 -13.56
CA LEU A 83 -1.20 -2.46 -12.75
C LEU A 83 0.09 -2.34 -11.94
N SER A 84 0.79 -1.22 -12.08
CA SER A 84 1.97 -0.95 -11.24
C SER A 84 1.60 -0.88 -9.76
N SER A 85 2.36 -1.53 -8.88
CA SER A 85 2.15 -1.41 -7.42
C SER A 85 2.20 0.04 -6.93
N THR A 86 2.85 0.92 -7.69
CA THR A 86 2.98 2.35 -7.36
C THR A 86 1.64 3.09 -7.41
N THR A 87 0.69 2.67 -8.24
CA THR A 87 -0.64 3.30 -8.35
C THR A 87 -1.51 3.04 -7.13
N SER A 88 -1.16 2.04 -6.32
CA SER A 88 -1.89 1.62 -5.12
C SER A 88 -0.99 1.68 -3.88
N SER A 89 -0.03 2.60 -3.82
CA SER A 89 0.91 2.72 -2.70
C SER A 89 0.31 3.52 -1.53
N LEU A 90 0.24 2.92 -0.35
CA LEU A 90 -0.08 3.66 0.89
C LEU A 90 1.19 4.29 1.49
N PRO A 91 1.15 5.56 1.95
CA PRO A 91 2.30 6.23 2.55
C PRO A 91 2.90 5.45 3.73
N GLY A 92 4.21 5.17 3.67
CA GLY A 92 4.93 4.46 4.73
C GLY A 92 4.69 2.95 4.79
N PHE A 93 3.94 2.39 3.84
CA PHE A 93 3.76 0.96 3.67
C PHE A 93 4.45 0.47 2.39
N ARG A 94 4.85 -0.80 2.39
CA ARG A 94 5.20 -1.57 1.21
C ARG A 94 4.02 -2.48 0.88
N LEU A 95 3.58 -2.46 -0.37
CA LEU A 95 2.56 -3.37 -0.88
C LEU A 95 3.21 -4.68 -1.36
N ILE A 96 2.84 -5.79 -0.73
CA ILE A 96 3.12 -7.16 -1.17
C ILE A 96 1.78 -7.75 -1.64
N ARG A 97 1.72 -8.35 -2.82
CA ARG A 97 0.46 -8.80 -3.42
C ARG A 97 0.60 -10.11 -4.18
N ASN A 98 -0.48 -10.88 -4.22
CA ASN A 98 -0.67 -12.03 -5.08
C ASN A 98 -1.91 -11.78 -5.94
N ASP A 99 -1.69 -11.41 -7.20
CA ASP A 99 -2.75 -10.96 -8.11
C ASP A 99 -3.40 -12.16 -8.82
N ARG A 100 -4.74 -12.27 -8.74
CA ARG A 100 -5.48 -13.29 -9.52
C ARG A 100 -5.39 -13.00 -11.03
N THR A 101 -4.82 -13.94 -11.79
CA THR A 101 -4.68 -13.82 -13.26
C THR A 101 -5.93 -14.20 -14.05
N ALA A 102 -6.87 -14.93 -13.45
CA ALA A 102 -8.14 -15.33 -14.07
C ALA A 102 -9.15 -14.16 -14.25
N ARG A 103 -10.22 -14.41 -15.04
CA ARG A 103 -11.35 -13.48 -15.21
C ARG A 103 -12.14 -13.38 -13.89
N GLY A 104 -12.43 -12.17 -13.44
CA GLY A 104 -13.22 -11.90 -12.22
C GLY A 104 -12.43 -11.23 -11.07
N GLY A 105 -13.14 -11.02 -9.95
CA GLY A 105 -12.60 -10.54 -8.68
C GLY A 105 -11.75 -11.59 -7.96
N GLY A 106 -11.08 -11.22 -6.87
CA GLY A 106 -10.14 -12.05 -6.09
C GLY A 106 -8.76 -11.40 -5.89
N GLY A 107 -7.77 -12.20 -5.52
CA GLY A 107 -6.41 -11.78 -5.20
C GLY A 107 -6.29 -11.28 -3.75
N VAL A 108 -5.11 -11.47 -3.16
CA VAL A 108 -4.82 -11.07 -1.77
C VAL A 108 -3.61 -10.13 -1.72
N ALA A 109 -3.58 -9.26 -0.72
CA ALA A 109 -2.47 -8.32 -0.54
C ALA A 109 -2.19 -8.03 0.94
N ILE A 110 -0.96 -7.63 1.23
CA ILE A 110 -0.51 -7.16 2.53
C ILE A 110 0.22 -5.83 2.33
N TYR A 111 -0.25 -4.77 2.99
CA TYR A 111 0.52 -3.56 3.20
C TYR A 111 1.27 -3.69 4.52
N LEU A 112 2.59 -3.78 4.48
CA LEU A 112 3.44 -3.86 5.68
C LEU A 112 4.28 -2.59 5.80
N ARG A 113 4.44 -2.03 7.00
CA ARG A 113 5.29 -0.84 7.20
C ARG A 113 6.67 -1.02 6.56
N SER A 114 7.10 -0.06 5.76
CA SER A 114 8.26 -0.23 4.87
C SER A 114 9.59 -0.51 5.57
N HIS A 115 9.70 -0.21 6.86
CA HIS A 115 10.87 -0.44 7.71
C HIS A 115 10.89 -1.84 8.35
N ILE A 116 9.77 -2.58 8.30
CA ILE A 116 9.69 -3.94 8.82
C ILE A 116 10.21 -4.91 7.74
N ARG A 117 11.19 -5.73 8.12
CA ARG A 117 11.78 -6.75 7.25
C ARG A 117 10.85 -7.96 7.17
N HIS A 118 10.77 -8.54 5.98
CA HIS A 118 9.95 -9.71 5.71
C HIS A 118 10.52 -10.51 4.54
N SER A 119 10.12 -11.77 4.48
CA SER A 119 10.27 -12.66 3.32
C SER A 119 8.91 -13.29 2.99
N ILE A 120 8.65 -13.58 1.72
CA ILE A 120 7.46 -14.34 1.31
C ILE A 120 7.78 -15.82 1.51
N VAL A 121 6.99 -16.51 2.31
CA VAL A 121 7.22 -17.93 2.65
C VAL A 121 6.24 -18.88 1.99
N SER A 122 5.05 -18.39 1.64
CA SER A 122 4.09 -19.15 0.84
C SER A 122 3.13 -18.21 0.11
N VAL A 123 2.78 -18.58 -1.12
CA VAL A 123 1.87 -17.82 -1.99
C VAL A 123 1.06 -18.81 -2.81
N SER A 124 -0.24 -18.57 -2.98
CA SER A 124 -1.06 -19.43 -3.83
C SER A 124 -0.66 -19.30 -5.31
N PRO A 125 -0.66 -20.39 -6.09
CA PRO A 125 -0.28 -20.37 -7.49
C PRO A 125 -1.23 -19.51 -8.34
N GLN A 126 -0.73 -19.06 -9.50
CA GLN A 126 -1.49 -18.29 -10.49
C GLN A 126 -1.38 -18.95 -11.88
N PRO A 127 -2.49 -19.31 -12.54
CA PRO A 127 -3.89 -19.15 -12.09
C PRO A 127 -4.24 -19.99 -10.84
N PRO A 128 -5.29 -19.61 -10.08
CA PRO A 128 -5.67 -20.33 -8.86
C PRO A 128 -6.07 -21.78 -9.15
N LEU A 129 -5.69 -22.70 -8.26
CA LEU A 129 -6.16 -24.08 -8.31
C LEU A 129 -7.64 -24.16 -7.89
N PRO A 130 -8.45 -25.07 -8.46
CA PRO A 130 -9.87 -25.17 -8.14
C PRO A 130 -10.16 -25.45 -6.66
N ASP A 131 -9.27 -26.17 -5.98
CA ASP A 131 -9.39 -26.74 -4.64
C ASP A 131 -8.44 -26.09 -3.61
N ALA A 132 -7.78 -24.98 -3.98
CA ALA A 132 -6.94 -24.23 -3.06
C ALA A 132 -7.48 -22.81 -2.83
N GLY A 133 -7.45 -22.36 -1.57
CA GLY A 133 -7.69 -20.96 -1.26
C GLY A 133 -6.56 -20.07 -1.77
N GLU A 134 -6.85 -18.77 -1.85
CA GLU A 134 -5.83 -17.78 -2.17
C GLU A 134 -5.13 -17.30 -0.91
N HIS A 135 -3.81 -17.25 -0.96
CA HIS A 135 -3.03 -16.88 0.22
C HIS A 135 -1.74 -16.14 -0.12
N LEU A 136 -1.30 -15.37 0.86
CA LEU A 136 0.00 -14.70 0.88
C LEU A 136 0.49 -14.69 2.32
N PHE A 137 1.50 -15.50 2.60
CA PHE A 137 2.09 -15.66 3.93
C PHE A 137 3.51 -15.11 3.94
N LEU A 138 3.79 -14.30 4.96
CA LEU A 138 5.06 -13.62 5.18
C LEU A 138 5.69 -14.11 6.47
N GLU A 139 7.00 -14.34 6.45
CA GLU A 139 7.80 -14.30 7.66
C GLU A 139 8.12 -12.84 7.94
N VAL A 140 7.70 -12.34 9.10
CA VAL A 140 7.96 -10.99 9.58
C VAL A 140 9.05 -11.05 10.65
N GLU A 141 10.15 -10.35 10.40
CA GLU A 141 11.32 -10.36 11.28
C GLU A 141 11.20 -9.29 12.39
N PHE A 142 11.22 -9.75 13.63
CA PHE A 142 11.38 -8.93 14.83
C PHE A 142 12.78 -9.13 15.41
N SER A 143 13.22 -8.25 16.32
CA SER A 143 14.61 -8.25 16.82
C SER A 143 15.08 -9.57 17.44
N LEU A 144 14.16 -10.37 18.00
CA LEU A 144 14.47 -11.63 18.69
C LEU A 144 13.67 -12.82 18.17
N ASN A 145 12.64 -12.60 17.35
CA ASN A 145 11.68 -13.63 16.95
C ASN A 145 11.22 -13.43 15.51
N LYS A 146 10.73 -14.52 14.90
CA LYS A 146 10.04 -14.51 13.62
C LYS A 146 8.56 -14.79 13.85
N LEU A 147 7.71 -14.10 13.09
CA LEU A 147 6.25 -14.28 13.13
C LEU A 147 5.74 -14.62 11.74
N LEU A 148 4.87 -15.61 11.65
CA LEU A 148 4.12 -15.91 10.44
C LEU A 148 2.90 -14.99 10.36
N LEU A 149 2.87 -14.13 9.36
CA LEU A 149 1.73 -13.25 9.07
C LEU A 149 1.08 -13.69 7.76
N GLY A 150 -0.17 -14.16 7.82
CA GLY A 150 -0.89 -14.66 6.66
C GLY A 150 -2.19 -13.93 6.38
N VAL A 151 -2.44 -13.66 5.10
CA VAL A 151 -3.79 -13.40 4.60
C VAL A 151 -4.30 -14.61 3.82
N TYR A 152 -5.54 -15.02 4.08
CA TYR A 152 -6.19 -16.16 3.41
C TYR A 152 -7.57 -15.77 2.87
N TYR A 153 -7.92 -16.25 1.68
CA TYR A 153 -9.20 -16.00 1.03
C TYR A 153 -9.77 -17.27 0.38
N CYS A 154 -10.98 -17.66 0.79
CA CYS A 154 -11.72 -18.74 0.16
C CYS A 154 -12.62 -18.18 -0.95
N PRO A 155 -12.40 -18.51 -2.24
CA PRO A 155 -13.17 -17.91 -3.32
C PRO A 155 -14.55 -18.52 -3.58
N SER A 156 -14.88 -19.64 -2.94
CA SER A 156 -16.13 -20.37 -3.16
C SER A 156 -16.73 -20.88 -1.87
N LEU A 157 -18.06 -20.75 -1.74
CA LEU A 157 -18.82 -21.34 -0.63
C LEU A 157 -18.97 -22.86 -0.75
N ARG A 158 -18.74 -23.43 -1.95
CA ARG A 158 -19.07 -24.83 -2.29
C ARG A 158 -17.89 -25.78 -2.20
N ILE A 159 -16.67 -25.25 -2.28
CA ILE A 159 -15.44 -26.03 -2.36
C ILE A 159 -14.80 -26.02 -0.99
N ASP A 160 -14.42 -27.18 -0.48
CA ASP A 160 -13.65 -27.30 0.74
C ASP A 160 -12.17 -27.01 0.42
N PHE A 161 -11.63 -25.98 1.04
CA PHE A 161 -10.23 -25.56 0.88
C PHE A 161 -9.38 -25.95 2.09
N PHE A 162 -9.97 -26.56 3.12
CA PHE A 162 -9.35 -26.70 4.43
C PHE A 162 -8.22 -27.73 4.41
N SER A 163 -8.30 -28.80 3.61
CA SER A 163 -7.18 -29.74 3.45
C SER A 163 -5.94 -29.05 2.85
N SER A 164 -6.13 -28.16 1.88
CA SER A 164 -5.01 -27.39 1.31
C SER A 164 -4.41 -26.42 2.34
N LEU A 165 -5.28 -25.81 3.16
CA LEU A 165 -4.86 -24.94 4.26
C LEU A 165 -4.11 -25.73 5.34
N GLU A 166 -4.59 -26.90 5.74
CA GLU A 166 -3.97 -27.78 6.73
C GLU A 166 -2.52 -28.09 6.34
N ILE A 167 -2.30 -28.56 5.10
CA ILE A 167 -0.96 -28.86 4.58
C ILE A 167 -0.05 -27.64 4.65
N ILE A 168 -0.56 -26.44 4.29
CA ILE A 168 0.24 -25.21 4.36
C ILE A 168 0.61 -24.89 5.81
N LEU A 169 -0.34 -25.02 6.74
CA LEU A 169 -0.14 -24.69 8.14
C LEU A 169 0.75 -25.69 8.87
N GLU A 170 0.62 -26.98 8.60
CA GLU A 170 1.49 -28.05 9.13
C GLU A 170 2.95 -27.83 8.73
N ASN A 171 3.19 -27.39 7.48
CA ASN A 171 4.55 -27.14 6.99
C ASN A 171 5.17 -25.86 7.57
N LEU A 172 4.37 -24.81 7.78
CA LEU A 172 4.88 -23.49 8.16
C LEU A 172 4.88 -23.27 9.66
N THR A 173 3.75 -23.52 10.34
CA THR A 173 3.53 -23.16 11.75
C THR A 173 4.63 -23.65 12.70
N PRO A 174 5.18 -24.89 12.56
CA PRO A 174 6.25 -25.36 13.44
C PRO A 174 7.54 -24.52 13.41
N SER A 175 7.78 -23.79 12.32
CA SER A 175 8.97 -22.93 12.16
C SER A 175 8.83 -21.58 12.86
N TYR A 176 7.65 -21.25 13.38
CA TYR A 176 7.35 -19.95 13.98
C TYR A 176 6.78 -20.12 15.38
N SER A 177 7.35 -19.39 16.33
CA SER A 177 6.78 -19.33 17.68
C SER A 177 5.43 -18.59 17.69
N GLN A 178 5.18 -17.74 16.69
CA GLN A 178 4.04 -16.83 16.63
C GLN A 178 3.43 -16.83 15.24
N THR A 179 2.13 -17.01 15.17
CA THR A 179 1.37 -17.01 13.92
C THR A 179 0.14 -16.13 14.07
N ILE A 180 -0.11 -15.28 13.07
CA ILE A 180 -1.32 -14.49 12.90
C ILE A 180 -1.82 -14.75 11.48
N ILE A 181 -3.04 -15.26 11.36
CA ILE A 181 -3.71 -15.42 10.08
C ILE A 181 -5.04 -14.69 10.15
N MET A 182 -5.28 -13.81 9.19
CA MET A 182 -6.56 -13.11 9.05
C MET A 182 -7.06 -13.27 7.62
N GLY A 183 -8.37 -13.25 7.41
CA GLY A 183 -8.87 -13.54 6.09
C GLY A 183 -10.37 -13.63 5.99
N ASP A 184 -10.84 -13.74 4.76
CA ASP A 184 -12.24 -14.04 4.45
C ASP A 184 -12.33 -15.52 4.07
N PHE A 185 -12.85 -16.33 4.98
CA PHE A 185 -12.93 -17.77 4.80
C PHE A 185 -14.21 -18.20 4.08
N ASN A 186 -15.11 -17.25 3.78
CA ASN A 186 -16.38 -17.51 3.11
C ASN A 186 -17.12 -18.71 3.75
N THR A 187 -16.98 -18.86 5.07
CA THR A 187 -17.50 -19.98 5.85
C THR A 187 -18.06 -19.40 7.14
N CYS A 188 -19.39 -19.38 7.25
CA CYS A 188 -20.05 -18.71 8.37
C CYS A 188 -19.96 -19.55 9.64
N ILE A 189 -19.17 -19.11 10.61
CA ILE A 189 -19.01 -19.80 11.90
C ILE A 189 -20.32 -19.84 12.69
N LEU A 190 -21.17 -18.80 12.57
CA LEU A 190 -22.46 -18.74 13.25
C LEU A 190 -23.47 -19.81 12.79
N LYS A 191 -23.26 -20.44 11.63
CA LYS A 191 -24.14 -21.52 11.15
C LYS A 191 -23.97 -22.82 11.92
N ASN A 192 -22.81 -23.04 12.54
CA ASN A 192 -22.47 -24.27 13.26
C ASN A 192 -22.81 -25.55 12.46
N ASP A 193 -22.47 -25.53 11.17
CA ASP A 193 -22.66 -26.63 10.23
C ASP A 193 -21.39 -27.50 10.08
N ARG A 194 -21.46 -28.54 9.24
CA ARG A 194 -20.30 -29.42 8.99
C ARG A 194 -19.09 -28.64 8.48
N ARG A 195 -19.29 -27.66 7.60
CA ARG A 195 -18.19 -26.90 6.98
C ARG A 195 -17.46 -26.03 8.00
N SER A 196 -18.21 -25.28 8.80
CA SER A 196 -17.64 -24.49 9.90
C SER A 196 -16.95 -25.37 10.95
N SER A 197 -17.52 -26.54 11.28
CA SER A 197 -16.87 -27.52 12.16
C SER A 197 -15.54 -28.04 11.58
N THR A 198 -15.50 -28.40 10.29
CA THR A 198 -14.26 -28.83 9.63
C THR A 198 -13.18 -27.75 9.66
N LEU A 199 -13.54 -26.50 9.37
CA LEU A 199 -12.60 -25.37 9.45
C LEU A 199 -12.03 -25.23 10.86
N LEU A 200 -12.88 -25.21 11.89
CA LEU A 200 -12.43 -25.07 13.28
C LEU A 200 -11.52 -26.23 13.71
N ASN A 201 -11.87 -27.47 13.35
CA ASN A 201 -11.04 -28.64 13.64
C ASN A 201 -9.67 -28.56 12.95
N THR A 202 -9.62 -28.12 11.68
CA THR A 202 -8.38 -27.94 10.91
C THR A 202 -7.47 -26.87 11.54
N ILE A 203 -8.07 -25.78 12.02
CA ILE A 203 -7.32 -24.71 12.69
C ILE A 203 -6.79 -25.19 14.04
N GLN A 204 -7.60 -25.94 14.79
CA GLN A 204 -7.20 -26.51 16.07
C GLN A 204 -6.10 -27.57 15.94
N SER A 205 -6.14 -28.43 14.89
CA SER A 205 -5.07 -29.41 14.62
C SER A 205 -3.72 -28.73 14.37
N CYS A 206 -3.75 -27.51 13.83
CA CYS A 206 -2.58 -26.68 13.58
C CYS A 206 -2.13 -25.81 14.78
N ASN A 207 -2.65 -26.05 16.00
CA ASN A 207 -2.37 -25.27 17.21
C ASN A 207 -2.68 -23.77 17.07
N LEU A 208 -3.74 -23.43 16.31
CA LEU A 208 -4.25 -22.07 16.19
C LEU A 208 -5.59 -21.94 16.90
N SER A 209 -5.86 -20.74 17.41
CA SER A 209 -7.11 -20.40 18.10
C SER A 209 -7.86 -19.30 17.36
N LEU A 210 -9.17 -19.46 17.22
CA LEU A 210 -10.08 -18.42 16.70
C LEU A 210 -10.32 -17.36 17.77
N LEU A 211 -10.18 -16.08 17.41
CA LEU A 211 -10.62 -14.98 18.26
C LEU A 211 -12.13 -14.74 18.12
N PRO A 212 -12.85 -14.53 19.23
CA PRO A 212 -14.29 -14.32 19.18
C PRO A 212 -14.63 -12.98 18.51
N LEU A 213 -15.61 -13.03 17.59
CA LEU A 213 -16.12 -11.90 16.82
C LEU A 213 -17.64 -12.04 16.67
N SER A 214 -18.30 -10.93 16.31
CA SER A 214 -19.71 -10.93 15.90
C SER A 214 -19.81 -11.20 14.39
N ALA A 215 -21.01 -11.17 13.80
CA ALA A 215 -21.14 -11.22 12.34
C ALA A 215 -20.28 -10.14 11.68
N THR A 216 -19.53 -10.48 10.63
CA THR A 216 -18.59 -9.56 9.96
C THR A 216 -19.09 -9.11 8.60
N HIS A 217 -20.08 -9.79 8.03
CA HIS A 217 -20.65 -9.45 6.74
C HIS A 217 -22.14 -9.12 6.89
N HIS A 218 -22.51 -7.93 6.39
CA HIS A 218 -23.79 -7.25 6.60
C HIS A 218 -24.42 -6.79 5.29
N SER A 219 -24.59 -7.70 4.31
CA SER A 219 -25.27 -7.34 3.07
C SER A 219 -26.75 -6.97 3.30
N PRO A 220 -27.28 -5.93 2.64
CA PRO A 220 -28.70 -5.60 2.73
C PRO A 220 -29.59 -6.80 2.40
N ASN A 221 -30.64 -6.98 3.19
CA ASN A 221 -31.61 -8.08 3.04
C ASN A 221 -31.02 -9.50 3.17
N CYS A 222 -29.83 -9.64 3.76
CA CYS A 222 -29.22 -10.94 4.05
C CYS A 222 -29.06 -11.13 5.57
N THR A 223 -29.08 -12.38 6.01
CA THR A 223 -28.73 -12.71 7.40
C THR A 223 -27.25 -12.38 7.64
N PRO A 224 -26.92 -11.62 8.69
CA PRO A 224 -25.53 -11.36 9.06
C PRO A 224 -24.72 -12.65 9.23
N SER A 225 -23.48 -12.64 8.74
CA SER A 225 -22.61 -13.83 8.74
C SER A 225 -21.21 -13.50 9.24
N LEU A 226 -20.62 -14.37 10.07
CA LEU A 226 -19.22 -14.28 10.50
C LEU A 226 -18.33 -15.04 9.50
N LEU A 227 -17.81 -14.31 8.50
CA LEU A 227 -17.01 -14.88 7.39
C LEU A 227 -15.53 -14.54 7.51
N ASP A 228 -15.23 -13.38 8.09
CA ASP A 228 -13.90 -12.85 8.25
C ASP A 228 -13.39 -13.25 9.64
N LEU A 229 -12.21 -13.88 9.72
CA LEU A 229 -11.73 -14.53 10.93
C LEU A 229 -10.31 -14.07 11.30
N ILE A 230 -9.99 -14.16 12.59
CA ILE A 230 -8.65 -13.95 13.14
C ILE A 230 -8.21 -15.22 13.85
N PHE A 231 -7.13 -15.83 13.37
CA PHE A 231 -6.48 -16.97 13.98
C PHE A 231 -5.11 -16.57 14.53
N VAL A 232 -4.81 -17.01 15.76
CA VAL A 232 -3.52 -16.76 16.41
C VAL A 232 -2.97 -18.03 17.06
N SER A 233 -1.65 -18.16 17.16
CA SER A 233 -1.02 -19.30 17.85
C SER A 233 -0.95 -19.14 19.38
N SER A 234 -1.12 -17.92 19.91
CA SER A 234 -1.11 -17.67 21.35
C SER A 234 -2.10 -16.57 21.71
N LEU A 235 -3.12 -16.95 22.50
CA LEU A 235 -4.14 -16.04 23.03
C LEU A 235 -3.57 -15.07 24.08
N GLU A 236 -2.58 -15.51 24.86
CA GLU A 236 -1.93 -14.69 25.90
C GLU A 236 -1.24 -13.43 25.35
N ARG A 237 -0.90 -13.44 24.06
CA ARG A 237 -0.30 -12.30 23.38
C ARG A 237 -1.31 -11.38 22.72
N VAL A 238 -2.60 -11.67 22.78
CA VAL A 238 -3.63 -10.79 22.26
C VAL A 238 -3.89 -9.70 23.29
N ALA A 239 -3.41 -8.48 23.03
CA ALA A 239 -3.71 -7.33 23.88
C ALA A 239 -5.12 -6.79 23.63
N LYS A 240 -5.52 -6.78 22.36
CA LYS A 240 -6.79 -6.20 21.91
C LYS A 240 -7.18 -6.82 20.58
N HIS A 241 -8.46 -7.10 20.38
CA HIS A 241 -8.98 -7.50 19.08
C HIS A 241 -10.43 -7.05 18.94
N GLY A 242 -10.95 -7.08 17.73
CA GLY A 242 -12.36 -6.80 17.47
C GLY A 242 -12.62 -6.51 16.01
N GLN A 243 -13.78 -5.90 15.78
CA GLN A 243 -14.24 -5.49 14.46
C GLN A 243 -14.83 -4.08 14.53
N CYS A 244 -14.81 -3.38 13.41
CA CYS A 244 -15.52 -2.11 13.24
C CYS A 244 -16.07 -1.99 11.82
N SER A 245 -17.18 -1.27 11.67
CA SER A 245 -17.78 -1.04 10.35
C SER A 245 -16.77 -0.40 9.40
N ALA A 246 -16.72 -0.94 8.18
CA ALA A 246 -15.88 -0.47 7.09
C ALA A 246 -16.73 -0.14 5.85
N ASP A 247 -17.89 0.49 6.08
CA ASP A 247 -18.94 0.82 5.09
C ASP A 247 -18.42 1.55 3.83
N ALA A 248 -17.24 2.19 3.91
CA ALA A 248 -16.59 2.86 2.78
C ALA A 248 -16.07 1.89 1.70
N PHE A 249 -15.84 0.62 2.05
CA PHE A 249 -15.24 -0.40 1.17
C PHE A 249 -16.28 -1.40 0.68
N SER A 250 -16.89 -2.15 1.60
CA SER A 250 -17.76 -3.27 1.27
C SER A 250 -18.83 -3.45 2.36
N CYS A 251 -19.59 -4.55 2.29
CA CYS A 251 -20.49 -4.94 3.37
C CYS A 251 -19.77 -5.75 4.47
N HIS A 252 -18.44 -5.89 4.38
CA HIS A 252 -17.63 -6.52 5.41
C HIS A 252 -17.14 -5.48 6.43
N ASP A 253 -17.09 -5.89 7.68
CA ASP A 253 -16.42 -5.17 8.74
C ASP A 253 -14.90 -5.29 8.59
N LEU A 254 -14.18 -4.29 9.08
CA LEU A 254 -12.73 -4.37 9.25
C LEU A 254 -12.44 -5.06 10.58
N LEU A 255 -11.53 -6.01 10.54
CA LEU A 255 -11.00 -6.71 11.71
C LEU A 255 -9.72 -6.03 12.19
N PHE A 256 -9.54 -5.92 13.51
CA PHE A 256 -8.32 -5.38 14.11
C PHE A 256 -7.77 -6.29 15.19
N LEU A 257 -6.44 -6.33 15.30
CA LEU A 257 -5.68 -7.09 16.27
C LEU A 257 -4.48 -6.27 16.75
N SER A 258 -4.30 -6.18 18.06
CA SER A 258 -3.06 -5.75 18.71
C SER A 258 -2.39 -6.95 19.37
N TYR A 259 -1.24 -7.35 18.84
CA TYR A 259 -0.50 -8.51 19.29
C TYR A 259 0.77 -8.09 20.05
N CYS A 260 1.01 -8.64 21.23
CA CYS A 260 2.09 -8.31 22.19
C CYS A 260 3.49 -8.72 21.70
N VAL A 261 3.86 -8.35 20.48
CA VAL A 261 5.20 -8.43 19.88
C VAL A 261 5.65 -7.01 19.59
N ARG A 262 6.92 -6.69 19.84
CA ARG A 262 7.46 -5.35 19.59
C ARG A 262 7.98 -5.25 18.15
N PRO A 263 7.33 -4.46 17.27
CA PRO A 263 7.86 -4.19 15.94
C PRO A 263 9.18 -3.42 16.00
N PRO A 264 10.07 -3.60 15.00
CA PRO A 264 11.25 -2.77 14.86
C PRO A 264 10.84 -1.30 14.78
N LYS A 265 11.55 -0.42 15.49
CA LYS A 265 11.28 1.01 15.40
C LYS A 265 11.60 1.51 13.99
N ALA A 266 10.70 2.33 13.44
CA ALA A 266 10.97 3.05 12.20
C ALA A 266 12.23 3.90 12.38
N GLN A 267 13.30 3.56 11.64
CA GLN A 267 14.46 4.42 11.56
C GLN A 267 14.22 5.50 10.50
N PRO A 268 14.47 6.79 10.81
CA PRO A 268 14.34 7.83 9.81
C PRO A 268 15.30 7.54 8.65
N LYS A 269 14.80 7.63 7.42
CA LYS A 269 15.66 7.48 6.25
C LYS A 269 16.54 8.71 6.15
N ILE A 270 17.81 8.56 6.49
CA ILE A 270 18.80 9.62 6.40
C ILE A 270 19.52 9.47 5.05
N LEU A 271 19.56 10.55 4.27
CA LEU A 271 20.36 10.63 3.06
C LEU A 271 21.48 11.63 3.29
N MET A 272 22.70 11.23 2.99
CA MET A 272 23.85 12.13 2.99
C MET A 272 23.78 13.00 1.73
N GLN A 273 23.66 14.32 1.90
CA GLN A 273 23.61 15.27 0.80
C GLN A 273 24.66 16.37 0.98
N ARG A 274 25.28 16.77 -0.13
CA ARG A 274 26.17 17.93 -0.19
C ARG A 274 25.37 19.15 -0.65
N ASN A 275 25.50 20.27 0.04
CA ASN A 275 24.90 21.53 -0.40
C ASN A 275 25.89 22.32 -1.25
N PHE A 276 25.76 22.20 -2.57
CA PHE A 276 26.61 22.95 -3.51
C PHE A 276 26.21 24.41 -3.66
N ARG A 277 24.99 24.81 -3.28
CA ARG A 277 24.51 26.19 -3.44
C ARG A 277 25.24 27.18 -2.53
N GLY A 278 25.66 26.73 -1.35
CA GLY A 278 26.41 27.53 -0.38
C GLY A 278 27.93 27.43 -0.51
N MET A 279 28.43 26.80 -1.57
CA MET A 279 29.86 26.55 -1.75
C MET A 279 30.57 27.81 -2.24
N ASN A 280 31.64 28.24 -1.56
CA ASN A 280 32.50 29.32 -2.03
C ASN A 280 33.39 28.80 -3.17
N LEU A 281 33.11 29.25 -4.39
CA LEU A 281 33.78 28.78 -5.60
C LEU A 281 35.23 29.25 -5.72
N ASP A 282 35.57 30.41 -5.15
CA ASP A 282 36.94 30.94 -5.24
C ASP A 282 37.89 30.16 -4.34
N ASN A 283 37.47 29.85 -3.12
CA ASN A 283 38.23 28.97 -2.23
C ASN A 283 38.35 27.55 -2.81
N LEU A 284 37.27 27.03 -3.41
CA LEU A 284 37.30 25.74 -4.09
C LEU A 284 38.35 25.70 -5.20
N ARG A 285 38.38 26.74 -6.06
CA ARG A 285 39.36 26.83 -7.16
C ARG A 285 40.78 26.93 -6.64
N LYS A 286 41.01 27.74 -5.60
CA LYS A 286 42.32 27.88 -4.96
C LYS A 286 42.81 26.54 -4.41
N ASP A 287 41.97 25.86 -3.64
CA ASP A 287 42.33 24.58 -3.02
C ASP A 287 42.49 23.48 -4.09
N ALA A 288 41.63 23.45 -5.11
CA ALA A 288 41.78 22.53 -6.25
C ALA A 288 43.10 22.74 -7.01
N GLY A 289 43.50 24.00 -7.23
CA GLY A 289 44.75 24.35 -7.88
C GLY A 289 46.00 23.99 -7.07
N SER A 290 45.85 23.75 -5.76
CA SER A 290 46.94 23.35 -4.87
C SER A 290 47.15 21.85 -4.73
N ILE A 291 46.32 21.03 -5.38
CA ILE A 291 46.42 19.56 -5.30
C ILE A 291 47.68 19.10 -6.03
N ASP A 292 48.55 18.36 -5.33
CA ASP A 292 49.68 17.65 -5.93
C ASP A 292 49.21 16.36 -6.62
N TRP A 293 49.29 16.35 -7.94
CA TRP A 293 48.93 15.19 -8.77
C TRP A 293 50.10 14.23 -8.99
N GLY A 294 51.27 14.49 -8.44
CA GLY A 294 52.46 13.65 -8.62
C GLY A 294 52.25 12.20 -8.18
N SER A 295 51.47 11.97 -7.11
CA SER A 295 51.08 10.63 -6.64
C SER A 295 50.28 9.86 -7.69
N LEU A 296 49.37 10.53 -8.40
CA LEU A 296 48.55 9.94 -9.46
C LEU A 296 49.39 9.55 -10.67
N PHE A 297 50.32 10.41 -11.08
CA PHE A 297 51.18 10.11 -12.24
C PHE A 297 52.15 8.96 -11.97
N ARG A 298 52.62 8.82 -10.72
CA ARG A 298 53.55 7.78 -10.27
C ARG A 298 52.91 6.42 -9.97
N ALA A 299 51.58 6.33 -9.90
CA ALA A 299 50.93 5.06 -9.55
C ALA A 299 51.04 4.02 -10.69
N ASP A 300 51.23 2.76 -10.31
CA ASP A 300 51.65 1.67 -11.23
C ASP A 300 50.49 1.01 -11.98
N CYS A 301 49.25 1.15 -11.50
CA CYS A 301 48.06 0.58 -12.15
C CYS A 301 46.89 1.57 -12.22
N VAL A 302 45.97 1.33 -13.16
CA VAL A 302 44.81 2.18 -13.42
C VAL A 302 43.91 2.30 -12.20
N ASP A 303 43.67 1.19 -11.48
CA ASP A 303 42.83 1.20 -10.28
C ASP A 303 43.37 2.15 -9.21
N SER A 304 44.68 2.10 -8.95
CA SER A 304 45.35 3.01 -8.01
C SER A 304 45.25 4.47 -8.44
N LYS A 305 45.34 4.76 -9.75
CA LYS A 305 45.16 6.12 -10.28
C LYS A 305 43.76 6.64 -10.05
N VAL A 306 42.75 5.79 -10.30
CA VAL A 306 41.33 6.13 -10.08
C VAL A 306 41.06 6.38 -8.60
N ASP A 307 41.62 5.57 -7.71
CA ASP A 307 41.46 5.75 -6.26
C ASP A 307 42.09 7.05 -5.78
N ILE A 308 43.33 7.36 -6.21
CA ILE A 308 44.01 8.62 -5.88
C ILE A 308 43.20 9.83 -6.39
N PHE A 309 42.72 9.77 -7.64
CA PHE A 309 41.89 10.81 -8.22
C PHE A 309 40.61 11.03 -7.41
N ASN A 310 39.86 9.95 -7.16
CA ASN A 310 38.61 10.00 -6.42
C ASN A 310 38.83 10.55 -5.01
N ASN A 311 39.89 10.13 -4.31
CA ASN A 311 40.22 10.63 -2.98
C ASN A 311 40.49 12.14 -2.97
N HIS A 312 41.29 12.66 -3.90
CA HIS A 312 41.55 14.10 -3.99
C HIS A 312 40.26 14.90 -4.25
N VAL A 313 39.43 14.44 -5.19
CA VAL A 313 38.17 15.10 -5.54
C VAL A 313 37.15 15.02 -4.39
N ILE A 314 37.02 13.86 -3.73
CA ILE A 314 36.11 13.66 -2.60
C ILE A 314 36.52 14.56 -1.43
N ASN A 315 37.81 14.61 -1.08
CA ASN A 315 38.34 15.45 -0.01
C ASN A 315 38.09 16.94 -0.26
N LEU A 316 38.26 17.38 -1.51
CA LEU A 316 37.95 18.74 -1.91
C LEU A 316 36.46 19.04 -1.67
N PHE A 317 35.57 18.16 -2.12
CA PHE A 317 34.14 18.33 -1.85
C PHE A 317 33.78 18.23 -0.36
N ASP A 318 34.43 17.40 0.43
CA ASP A 318 34.17 17.32 1.87
C ASP A 318 34.60 18.59 2.61
N LYS A 319 35.66 19.27 2.14
CA LYS A 319 36.06 20.59 2.64
C LYS A 319 35.05 21.69 2.28
N HIS A 320 34.62 21.75 1.03
CA HIS A 320 33.85 22.89 0.51
C HIS A 320 32.33 22.70 0.50
N ALA A 321 31.86 21.46 0.47
CA ALA A 321 30.45 21.08 0.49
C ALA A 321 30.27 19.77 1.28
N PRO A 322 30.56 19.77 2.60
CA PRO A 322 30.54 18.56 3.42
C PRO A 322 29.19 17.83 3.31
N ALA A 323 29.24 16.51 3.26
CA ALA A 323 28.04 15.69 3.24
C ALA A 323 27.33 15.79 4.59
N ARG A 324 26.07 16.23 4.59
CA ARG A 324 25.26 16.39 5.79
C ARG A 324 24.08 15.41 5.77
N PRO A 325 23.69 14.86 6.93
CA PRO A 325 22.53 13.99 7.02
C PRO A 325 21.25 14.81 6.84
N VAL A 326 20.45 14.45 5.82
CA VAL A 326 19.12 15.01 5.59
C VAL A 326 18.08 13.93 5.89
N LYS A 327 17.17 14.22 6.83
CA LYS A 327 16.05 13.34 7.14
C LYS A 327 15.03 13.42 6.00
N ILE A 328 14.81 12.31 5.31
CA ILE A 328 13.76 12.19 4.32
C ILE A 328 12.43 11.97 5.05
N LYS A 329 11.48 12.87 4.82
CA LYS A 329 10.08 12.70 5.25
C LYS A 329 9.29 12.01 4.13
N ASN A 330 8.37 11.13 4.50
CA ASN A 330 7.35 10.67 3.55
C ASN A 330 6.43 11.85 3.26
N VAL A 331 6.30 12.24 2.00
CA VAL A 331 5.40 13.32 1.60
C VAL A 331 3.98 12.76 1.58
N PRO A 332 3.00 13.41 2.23
CA PRO A 332 1.59 13.04 2.13
C PRO A 332 1.13 13.04 0.68
N THR A 333 0.06 12.32 0.38
CA THR A 333 -0.56 12.30 -0.95
C THR A 333 -1.11 13.70 -1.28
N PRO A 334 -0.47 14.50 -2.17
CA PRO A 334 -0.73 15.94 -2.24
C PRO A 334 -2.12 16.31 -2.75
N TRP A 335 -2.76 15.41 -3.50
CA TRP A 335 -4.10 15.63 -4.05
C TRP A 335 -5.22 15.34 -3.05
N LEU A 336 -4.95 14.64 -1.93
CA LEU A 336 -5.96 14.30 -0.93
C LEU A 336 -6.03 15.40 0.13
N THR A 337 -6.75 16.48 -0.20
CA THR A 337 -6.93 17.64 0.67
C THR A 337 -7.93 17.37 1.80
N THR A 338 -8.01 18.26 2.78
CA THR A 338 -8.97 18.16 3.90
C THR A 338 -10.41 18.11 3.40
N GLU A 339 -10.75 18.91 2.39
CA GLU A 339 -12.10 18.96 1.80
C GLU A 339 -12.48 17.61 1.16
N ILE A 340 -11.52 16.94 0.51
CA ILE A 340 -11.74 15.61 -0.06
C ILE A 340 -11.88 14.56 1.05
N LYS A 341 -11.10 14.65 2.13
CA LYS A 341 -11.24 13.76 3.30
C LYS A 341 -12.63 13.92 3.94
N GLU A 342 -13.13 15.15 4.07
CA GLU A 342 -14.49 15.42 4.56
C GLU A 342 -15.56 14.83 3.63
N LEU A 343 -15.38 14.94 2.31
CA LEU A 343 -16.31 14.36 1.34
C LEU A 343 -16.32 12.83 1.39
N LEU A 344 -15.15 12.20 1.58
CA LEU A 344 -15.05 10.75 1.81
C LEU A 344 -15.75 10.34 3.11
N SER A 345 -15.60 11.13 4.17
CA SER A 345 -16.32 10.91 5.43
C SER A 345 -17.84 11.02 5.25
N LYS A 346 -18.33 12.05 4.54
CA LYS A 346 -19.76 12.21 4.22
C LYS A 346 -20.30 11.03 3.42
N LYS A 347 -19.51 10.51 2.46
CA LYS A 347 -19.85 9.31 1.69
C LYS A 347 -20.01 8.10 2.60
N ALA A 348 -19.06 7.87 3.50
CA ALA A 348 -19.13 6.76 4.47
C ALA A 348 -20.34 6.88 5.40
N SER A 349 -20.61 8.08 5.94
CA SER A 349 -21.79 8.32 6.78
C SER A 349 -23.11 8.09 6.04
N ALA A 350 -23.20 8.51 4.77
CA ALA A 350 -24.38 8.28 3.94
C ALA A 350 -24.60 6.78 3.67
N LYS A 351 -23.51 6.02 3.43
CA LYS A 351 -23.57 4.57 3.26
C LYS A 351 -24.03 3.87 4.55
N SER A 352 -23.48 4.26 5.69
CA SER A 352 -23.88 3.75 6.99
C SER A 352 -25.35 3.99 7.29
N ARG A 353 -25.85 5.19 6.97
CA ARG A 353 -27.28 5.53 7.08
C ARG A 353 -28.15 4.63 6.20
N TYR A 354 -27.74 4.37 4.96
CA TYR A 354 -28.43 3.44 4.07
C TYR A 354 -28.41 1.99 4.60
N ASN A 355 -27.27 1.51 5.10
CA ASN A 355 -27.16 0.17 5.68
C ASN A 355 -28.07 0.02 6.92
N ARG A 356 -28.17 1.05 7.78
CA ARG A 356 -29.03 1.05 8.96
C ARG A 356 -30.53 1.17 8.62
N ARG A 357 -30.87 1.94 7.58
CA ARG A 357 -32.26 2.14 7.12
C ARG A 357 -32.31 2.04 5.59
N PRO A 358 -32.41 0.81 5.04
CA PRO A 358 -32.47 0.59 3.61
C PRO A 358 -33.79 1.11 3.06
N ASN A 359 -33.75 2.28 2.41
CA ASN A 359 -34.87 2.86 1.69
C ASN A 359 -34.36 3.65 0.48
N GLU A 360 -35.27 3.94 -0.45
CA GLU A 360 -34.95 4.57 -1.72
C GLU A 360 -34.31 5.96 -1.52
N LEU A 361 -34.80 6.75 -0.57
CA LEU A 361 -34.26 8.09 -0.28
C LEU A 361 -32.80 8.03 0.19
N ASN A 362 -32.48 7.15 1.13
CA ASN A 362 -31.12 6.97 1.64
C ASN A 362 -30.19 6.40 0.56
N TRP A 363 -30.70 5.50 -0.28
CA TRP A 363 -29.96 4.97 -1.42
C TRP A 363 -29.59 6.08 -2.41
N GLN A 364 -30.57 6.89 -2.83
CA GLN A 364 -30.36 8.02 -3.73
C GLN A 364 -29.34 9.02 -3.17
N LYS A 365 -29.47 9.39 -1.89
CA LYS A 365 -28.50 10.27 -1.20
C LYS A 365 -27.08 9.70 -1.22
N TYR A 366 -26.92 8.41 -0.88
CA TYR A 366 -25.62 7.75 -0.92
C TYR A 366 -25.05 7.71 -2.35
N VAL A 367 -25.86 7.32 -3.34
CA VAL A 367 -25.43 7.23 -4.75
C VAL A 367 -24.98 8.59 -5.27
N ALA A 368 -25.73 9.66 -5.00
CA ALA A 368 -25.36 11.02 -5.39
C ALA A 368 -24.00 11.44 -4.81
N ILE A 369 -23.81 11.29 -3.50
CA ILE A 369 -22.54 11.61 -2.83
C ILE A 369 -21.39 10.73 -3.36
N ARG A 370 -21.63 9.43 -3.57
CA ARG A 370 -20.61 8.51 -4.11
C ARG A 370 -20.15 8.91 -5.51
N ILE A 371 -21.08 9.28 -6.40
CA ILE A 371 -20.77 9.72 -7.76
C ILE A 371 -19.97 11.02 -7.70
N HIS A 372 -20.43 12.01 -6.93
CA HIS A 372 -19.73 13.28 -6.76
C HIS A 372 -18.32 13.08 -6.19
N CYS A 373 -18.19 12.32 -5.09
CA CYS A 373 -16.90 11.99 -4.48
C CYS A 373 -15.94 11.30 -5.46
N SER A 374 -16.44 10.36 -6.27
CA SER A 374 -15.64 9.68 -7.29
C SER A 374 -15.14 10.63 -8.38
N LYS A 375 -15.99 11.60 -8.80
CA LYS A 375 -15.61 12.64 -9.76
C LYS A 375 -14.53 13.55 -9.18
N VAL A 376 -14.74 14.07 -7.97
CA VAL A 376 -13.79 14.97 -7.28
C VAL A 376 -12.43 14.30 -7.07
N CYS A 377 -12.40 13.05 -6.57
CA CYS A 377 -11.14 12.32 -6.37
C CYS A 377 -10.39 12.11 -7.69
N ARG A 378 -11.09 11.68 -8.75
CA ARG A 378 -10.49 11.47 -10.07
C ARG A 378 -9.93 12.76 -10.66
N TYR A 379 -10.67 13.86 -10.50
CA TYR A 379 -10.25 15.18 -10.95
C TYR A 379 -9.01 15.67 -10.20
N ALA A 380 -9.01 15.57 -8.87
CA ALA A 380 -7.89 15.97 -8.03
C ALA A 380 -6.61 15.18 -8.37
N GLN A 381 -6.72 13.86 -8.56
CA GLN A 381 -5.61 13.01 -9.01
C GLN A 381 -5.08 13.46 -10.38
N ARG A 382 -5.98 13.66 -11.36
CA ARG A 382 -5.60 14.08 -12.71
C ARG A 382 -4.94 15.45 -12.72
N ARG A 383 -5.46 16.40 -11.94
CA ARG A 383 -4.89 17.74 -11.79
C ARG A 383 -3.51 17.71 -11.14
N HIS A 384 -3.31 16.87 -10.13
CA HIS A 384 -1.98 16.70 -9.52
C HIS A 384 -0.95 16.15 -10.51
N ILE A 385 -1.33 15.13 -11.29
CA ILE A 385 -0.48 14.58 -12.36
C ILE A 385 -0.21 15.66 -13.41
N HIS A 386 -1.24 16.39 -13.86
CA HIS A 386 -1.11 17.46 -14.85
C HIS A 386 -0.14 18.54 -14.37
N ASN A 387 -0.36 19.11 -13.18
CA ASN A 387 0.49 20.15 -12.61
C ASN A 387 1.94 19.70 -12.39
N SER A 388 2.18 18.39 -12.19
CA SER A 388 3.52 17.83 -12.02
C SER A 388 4.26 17.65 -13.36
N VAL A 389 3.54 17.66 -14.47
CA VAL A 389 4.05 17.43 -15.83
C VAL A 389 4.08 18.73 -16.64
N GLU A 390 3.08 19.59 -16.45
CA GLU A 390 2.92 20.89 -17.10
C GLU A 390 4.06 21.84 -16.72
N ASN A 391 4.67 22.48 -17.74
CA ASN A 391 5.79 23.43 -17.60
C ASN A 391 7.01 22.87 -16.84
N GLY A 392 7.10 21.54 -16.71
CA GLY A 392 8.23 20.86 -16.07
C GLY A 392 9.42 20.70 -17.01
N ASN A 393 10.62 21.00 -16.53
CA ASN A 393 11.86 20.55 -17.19
C ASN A 393 11.76 19.02 -17.45
N PRO A 394 12.12 18.51 -18.64
CA PRO A 394 12.13 17.08 -18.98
C PRO A 394 12.67 16.17 -17.87
N ALA A 395 13.76 16.57 -17.20
CA ALA A 395 14.34 15.81 -16.09
C ALA A 395 13.41 15.71 -14.87
N LYS A 396 12.67 16.78 -14.55
CA LYS A 396 11.67 16.79 -13.47
C LYS A 396 10.46 15.92 -13.82
N VAL A 397 9.99 16.00 -15.07
CA VAL A 397 8.88 15.17 -15.57
C VAL A 397 9.25 13.69 -15.49
N TRP A 398 10.42 13.30 -16.01
CA TRP A 398 10.89 11.92 -15.89
C TRP A 398 11.12 11.47 -14.45
N LYS A 399 11.59 12.36 -13.57
CA LYS A 399 11.69 12.07 -12.13
C LYS A 399 10.32 11.78 -11.53
N PHE A 400 9.30 12.57 -11.86
CA PHE A 400 7.92 12.35 -11.42
C PHE A 400 7.33 11.06 -12.02
N LEU A 401 7.48 10.81 -13.32
CA LEU A 401 7.02 9.58 -13.96
C LEU A 401 7.63 8.32 -13.32
N LYS A 402 8.92 8.36 -12.95
CA LYS A 402 9.57 7.30 -12.17
C LYS A 402 8.91 7.11 -10.79
N THR A 403 8.43 8.17 -10.15
CA THR A 403 7.65 8.04 -8.90
C THR A 403 6.28 7.40 -9.10
N LEU A 404 5.74 7.38 -10.32
CA LEU A 404 4.52 6.63 -10.69
C LEU A 404 4.82 5.20 -11.18
N GLY A 405 6.10 4.81 -11.19
CA GLY A 405 6.54 3.50 -11.68
C GLY A 405 6.83 3.43 -13.17
N VAL A 406 6.68 4.55 -13.90
CA VAL A 406 6.98 4.62 -15.34
C VAL A 406 8.50 4.72 -15.54
N GLY A 407 9.06 3.81 -16.34
CA GLY A 407 10.49 3.83 -16.67
C GLY A 407 11.43 3.54 -15.50
N LYS A 408 10.94 2.85 -14.44
CA LYS A 408 11.84 2.23 -13.46
C LYS A 408 12.61 1.11 -14.16
N PRO A 409 13.95 1.15 -14.19
CA PRO A 409 14.72 -0.01 -14.64
C PRO A 409 14.43 -1.19 -13.70
N GLN A 410 14.36 -2.40 -14.28
CA GLN A 410 14.41 -3.63 -13.49
C GLN A 410 15.64 -3.54 -12.58
N GLN A 411 15.52 -3.92 -11.30
CA GLN A 411 16.67 -3.95 -10.40
C GLN A 411 17.66 -4.99 -10.95
N ILE A 412 18.63 -4.54 -11.74
CA ILE A 412 19.76 -5.34 -12.14
C ILE A 412 20.65 -5.40 -10.90
N SER A 413 20.71 -6.56 -10.26
CA SER A 413 21.74 -6.87 -9.27
C SER A 413 23.09 -6.71 -9.97
N ILE A 414 23.83 -5.66 -9.61
CA ILE A 414 25.18 -5.44 -10.15
C ILE A 414 26.04 -6.63 -9.67
N PRO A 415 26.55 -7.48 -10.58
CA PRO A 415 27.42 -8.58 -10.18
C PRO A 415 28.68 -8.03 -9.51
N LYS A 416 29.18 -8.71 -8.46
CA LYS A 416 30.41 -8.32 -7.76
C LYS A 416 31.66 -8.34 -8.65
N THR A 417 31.57 -8.99 -9.82
CA THR A 417 32.58 -9.03 -10.87
C THR A 417 31.93 -8.62 -12.18
N ILE A 418 32.30 -7.45 -12.70
CA ILE A 418 31.78 -6.96 -13.98
C ILE A 418 32.65 -7.55 -15.09
N ASP A 419 32.07 -8.46 -15.87
CA ASP A 419 32.70 -8.98 -17.08
C ASP A 419 32.78 -7.90 -18.17
N ILE A 420 33.91 -7.85 -18.90
CA ILE A 420 34.18 -6.87 -19.96
C ILE A 420 33.13 -6.96 -21.07
N ASN A 421 32.69 -8.17 -21.42
CA ASN A 421 31.65 -8.33 -22.43
C ASN A 421 30.29 -7.85 -21.92
N SER A 422 30.00 -8.05 -20.64
CA SER A 422 28.81 -7.49 -19.99
C SER A 422 28.82 -5.95 -19.99
N LEU A 423 29.99 -5.34 -19.78
CA LEU A 423 30.16 -3.87 -19.83
C LEU A 423 30.03 -3.34 -21.26
N ASN A 424 30.69 -3.99 -22.23
CA ASN A 424 30.54 -3.66 -23.65
C ASN A 424 29.08 -3.81 -24.10
N ASN A 425 28.40 -4.89 -23.71
CA ASN A 425 26.98 -5.08 -23.99
C ASN A 425 26.13 -3.97 -23.36
N HIS A 426 26.45 -3.50 -22.15
CA HIS A 426 25.72 -2.39 -21.53
C HIS A 426 25.83 -1.10 -22.33
N PHE A 427 27.03 -0.75 -22.83
CA PHE A 427 27.25 0.47 -23.60
C PHE A 427 26.90 0.34 -25.09
N SER A 428 26.87 -0.88 -25.63
CA SER A 428 26.49 -1.16 -27.04
C SER A 428 25.00 -1.42 -27.22
N SER A 429 24.29 -1.85 -26.15
CA SER A 429 22.86 -2.07 -26.22
C SER A 429 22.12 -0.72 -26.23
N PRO A 430 21.12 -0.54 -27.11
CA PRO A 430 20.29 0.65 -27.07
C PRO A 430 19.63 0.77 -25.69
N SER A 431 19.70 1.97 -25.10
CA SER A 431 19.10 2.23 -23.80
C SER A 431 17.62 1.83 -23.79
N PHE A 432 17.16 1.16 -22.73
CA PHE A 432 15.80 0.60 -22.57
C PHE A 432 14.65 1.60 -22.81
N PHE A 433 14.95 2.91 -22.83
CA PHE A 433 14.09 3.95 -23.36
C PHE A 433 14.89 4.84 -24.30
N ASP A 434 14.69 4.65 -25.59
CA ASP A 434 15.21 5.51 -26.65
C ASP A 434 14.89 6.99 -26.35
N SER A 435 15.90 7.85 -26.51
CA SER A 435 15.78 9.31 -26.44
C SER A 435 14.62 9.86 -27.28
N SER A 436 14.35 9.27 -28.44
CA SER A 436 13.22 9.64 -29.31
C SER A 436 11.89 9.36 -28.63
N ILE A 437 11.70 8.16 -28.07
CA ILE A 437 10.50 7.78 -27.32
C ILE A 437 10.30 8.73 -26.13
N LYS A 438 11.38 9.09 -25.42
CA LYS A 438 11.28 10.02 -24.29
C LYS A 438 10.82 11.41 -24.72
N GLY A 439 11.37 11.92 -25.82
CA GLY A 439 10.99 13.20 -26.41
C GLY A 439 9.54 13.22 -26.89
N ASN A 440 9.13 12.18 -27.61
CA ASN A 440 7.75 12.03 -28.10
C ASN A 440 6.75 11.90 -26.94
N THR A 441 7.10 11.18 -25.89
CA THR A 441 6.26 11.06 -24.68
C THR A 441 6.04 12.42 -24.02
N ILE A 442 7.10 13.22 -23.83
CA ILE A 442 6.97 14.57 -23.25
C ILE A 442 6.13 15.48 -24.14
N LYS A 443 6.37 15.47 -25.46
CA LYS A 443 5.56 16.25 -26.40
C LYS A 443 4.09 15.88 -26.31
N HIS A 444 3.77 14.59 -26.30
CA HIS A 444 2.39 14.13 -26.15
C HIS A 444 1.78 14.57 -24.82
N LEU A 445 2.50 14.41 -23.70
CA LEU A 445 2.04 14.86 -22.39
C LEU A 445 1.76 16.37 -22.35
N SER A 446 2.56 17.19 -23.03
CA SER A 446 2.34 18.65 -23.11
C SER A 446 1.12 19.05 -23.95
N THR A 447 0.59 18.16 -24.78
CA THR A 447 -0.62 18.39 -25.58
C THR A 447 -1.92 17.98 -24.88
N ILE A 448 -1.81 17.35 -23.70
CA ILE A 448 -2.99 16.93 -22.93
C ILE A 448 -3.67 18.16 -22.36
N LYS A 449 -4.97 18.33 -22.64
CA LYS A 449 -5.76 19.42 -22.07
C LYS A 449 -5.81 19.34 -20.54
N THR A 450 -5.69 20.50 -19.90
CA THR A 450 -6.01 20.70 -18.49
C THR A 450 -7.40 20.13 -18.22
N PRO A 451 -7.57 19.27 -17.22
CA PRO A 451 -8.91 18.86 -16.85
C PRO A 451 -9.67 20.09 -16.32
N ASP A 452 -10.82 20.40 -16.88
CA ASP A 452 -11.72 21.44 -16.36
C ASP A 452 -12.45 20.93 -15.11
N ILE A 453 -12.55 21.76 -14.07
CA ILE A 453 -13.35 21.44 -12.88
C ILE A 453 -14.80 21.34 -13.35
N PRO A 454 -15.50 20.21 -13.19
CA PRO A 454 -16.94 20.26 -13.23
C PRO A 454 -17.36 21.02 -11.98
N ILE A 455 -17.84 22.25 -12.17
CA ILE A 455 -18.65 22.99 -11.18
C ILE A 455 -19.79 22.05 -10.76
#